data_AF-A0A6N2D174-F1
#
_entry.id   AF-A0A6N2D174-F1
#
_cell.length_a   1.000
_cell.length_b   1.000
_cell.length_c   1.000
_cell.angle_alpha   90.00
_cell.angle_beta   90.00
_cell.angle_gamma   90.00
#
_symmetry.space_group_name_H-M   'P 1'
#
loop_
_entity.id
_entity.type
_entity.pdbx_description
1 polymer ?
#
loop_
_entity_poly.entity_id
_entity_poly.type
_entity_poly.pdbx_seq_one_letter_code
_entity_poly.pdbx_strand_id
1 'polypeptide(L)' 'MNIFVQHIKESYNELVNKVTWPTWPNLLETTRVVIVGSIIITLIVFVMDFVWNQLLQGIYNL' A
#
# COMPACT_ATOMS: atom_id res chain seq x y z
N MET A 1 -31.11 15.17 17.73
CA MET A 1 -29.76 14.96 17.17
C MET A 1 -29.66 13.49 16.79
N ASN A 2 -29.43 13.14 15.53
CA ASN A 2 -29.44 11.75 15.08
C ASN A 2 -28.30 10.96 15.75
N ILE A 3 -28.63 9.81 16.33
CA ILE A 3 -27.72 8.87 17.02
C ILE A 3 -26.47 8.57 16.18
N PHE A 4 -26.66 8.43 14.87
CA PHE A 4 -25.61 8.21 13.88
C PHE A 4 -24.57 9.35 13.83
N VAL A 5 -25.02 10.60 13.84
CA VAL A 5 -24.12 11.78 13.82
C VAL A 5 -23.32 11.87 15.11
N GLN A 6 -23.89 11.43 16.23
CA GLN A 6 -23.21 11.41 17.51
C GLN A 6 -22.11 10.33 17.57
N HIS A 7 -22.39 9.13 17.04
CA HIS A 7 -21.39 8.06 16.95
C HIS A 7 -20.17 8.48 16.12
N ILE A 8 -20.35 9.12 14.98
CA ILE A 8 -19.24 9.60 14.15
C ILE A 8 -18.38 10.63 14.91
N LYS A 9 -19.02 11.53 15.66
CA LYS A 9 -18.30 12.54 16.45
C LYS A 9 -17.50 11.90 17.59
N GLU A 10 -18.07 10.89 18.26
CA GLU A 10 -17.39 10.15 19.32
C GLU A 10 -16.22 9.34 18.77
N SER A 11 -16.38 8.65 17.63
CA SER A 11 -15.29 7.93 16.96
C SER A 11 -14.18 8.87 16.48
N TYR A 12 -14.50 10.04 15.96
CA TYR A 12 -13.48 11.04 15.60
C TYR A 12 -12.70 11.51 16.83
N ASN A 13 -13.40 11.81 17.92
CA ASN A 13 -12.78 12.23 19.16
C ASN A 13 -11.87 11.15 19.78
N GLU A 14 -12.26 9.88 19.65
CA GLU A 14 -11.46 8.73 20.07
C GLU A 14 -10.21 8.54 19.20
N LEU A 15 -10.36 8.56 17.88
CA LEU A 15 -9.24 8.40 16.95
C LEU A 15 -8.22 9.53 17.11
N VAL A 16 -8.64 10.75 17.42
CA VAL A 16 -7.72 11.88 17.57
C VAL A 16 -7.05 11.92 18.95
N ASN A 17 -7.79 11.61 20.03
CA ASN A 17 -7.29 11.82 21.40
C ASN A 17 -6.84 10.56 22.12
N LYS A 18 -7.29 9.37 21.69
CA LYS A 18 -6.96 8.08 22.34
C LYS A 18 -6.06 7.18 21.49
N VAL A 19 -5.59 7.65 20.33
CA VAL A 19 -4.66 6.90 19.49
C VAL A 19 -3.36 7.68 19.33
N THR A 20 -2.23 6.97 19.40
CA THR A 20 -0.91 7.53 19.17
C THR A 20 -0.65 7.65 17.67
N TRP A 21 -1.04 8.78 17.06
CA TRP A 21 -0.64 9.08 15.69
C TRP A 21 0.85 9.40 15.62
N PRO A 22 1.62 8.74 14.75
CA PRO A 22 2.99 9.13 14.48
C PRO A 22 3.04 10.55 13.89
N THR A 23 4.14 11.27 14.15
CA THR A 23 4.37 12.58 13.55
C THR A 23 4.50 12.45 12.03
N TRP A 24 4.20 13.54 11.31
CA TRP A 24 4.33 13.59 9.85
C TRP A 24 5.69 13.11 9.31
N PRO A 25 6.84 13.49 9.90
CA PRO A 25 8.13 12.96 9.48
C PRO A 25 8.22 11.44 9.65
N ASN A 26 7.75 10.89 10.77
CA ASN A 26 7.79 9.44 11.04
C ASN A 26 6.89 8.64 10.09
N LEU A 27 5.76 9.21 9.68
CA LEU A 27 4.87 8.63 8.66
C LEU A 27 5.59 8.53 7.31
N LEU A 28 6.31 9.58 6.91
CA LEU A 28 7.01 9.59 5.63
C LEU A 28 8.22 8.64 5.63
N GLU A 29 8.92 8.51 6.75
CA GLU A 29 10.03 7.56 6.88
C GLU A 29 9.54 6.10 6.77
N THR A 30 8.44 5.74 7.45
CA THR A 30 7.86 4.38 7.32
C THR A 30 7.32 4.13 5.91
N THR A 31 6.68 5.13 5.29
CA THR A 31 6.18 5.05 3.92
C THR A 31 7.32 4.88 2.90
N ARG A 32 8.48 5.53 3.11
CA ARG A 32 9.64 5.40 2.21
C ARG A 32 10.11 3.96 2.09
N VAL A 33 10.17 3.23 3.21
CA VAL A 33 10.58 1.82 3.23
C VAL A 33 9.60 0.97 2.40
N VAL A 34 8.29 1.21 2.55
CA VAL A 34 7.25 0.50 1.78
C VAL A 34 7.39 0.79 0.29
N ILE A 35 7.59 2.04 -0.11
CA ILE A 35 7.79 2.43 -1.52
C ILE A 35 8.98 1.68 -2.13
N VAL A 36 10.11 1.64 -1.43
CA VAL A 36 11.29 0.90 -1.89
C VAL A 36 10.99 -0.59 -2.02
N GLY A 37 10.30 -1.19 -1.04
CA GLY A 37 9.86 -2.59 -1.11
C GLY A 37 8.96 -2.87 -2.30
N SER A 38 7.98 -2.01 -2.57
CA SER A 38 7.09 -2.13 -3.72
C SER A 38 7.85 -2.07 -5.05
N ILE A 39 8.84 -1.18 -5.19
CA ILE A 39 9.68 -1.08 -6.40
C ILE A 39 10.43 -2.40 -6.65
N ILE A 40 11.00 -3.00 -5.61
CA ILE A 40 11.72 -4.28 -5.73
C ILE A 40 10.77 -5.38 -6.21
N ILE A 41 9.58 -5.47 -5.61
CA ILE A 41 8.56 -6.47 -6.01
C ILE A 41 8.13 -6.25 -7.46
N THR A 42 7.86 -5.00 -7.86
CA THR A 42 7.50 -4.67 -9.25
C THR A 42 8.60 -5.07 -10.23
N LEU A 43 9.88 -4.89 -9.89
CA LEU A 43 11.00 -5.29 -10.75
C LEU A 43 11.07 -6.81 -10.90
N ILE A 44 10.85 -7.57 -9.82
CA ILE A 44 10.81 -9.04 -9.87
C ILE A 44 9.68 -9.53 -10.77
N VAL A 45 8.48 -8.98 -10.60
CA VAL A 45 7.32 -9.33 -11.44
C VAL A 45 7.59 -8.99 -12.89
N PHE A 46 8.20 -7.82 -13.17
CA PHE A 46 8.57 -7.43 -14.53
C PHE A 46 9.52 -8.42 -15.20
N VAL A 47 10.53 -8.91 -14.47
CA VAL A 47 11.44 -9.95 -15.00
C VAL A 47 10.69 -11.25 -15.28
N MET A 48 9.80 -11.67 -14.38
CA MET A 48 8.99 -12.87 -14.56
C MET A 48 8.07 -12.76 -15.79
N ASP A 49 7.41 -11.62 -15.96
CA ASP A 49 6.57 -11.33 -17.12
C ASP A 49 7.38 -11.34 -18.41
N PHE A 50 8.60 -10.77 -18.40
CA PHE A 50 9.50 -10.81 -19.55
C PHE A 50 9.87 -12.23 -19.94
N VAL A 51 10.29 -13.06 -18.96
CA VAL A 51 10.64 -14.47 -19.19
C VAL A 51 9.45 -15.23 -19.77
N TRP A 52 8.26 -15.06 -19.19
CA TRP A 52 7.08 -15.78 -19.64
C TRP A 52 6.64 -15.38 -21.05
N ASN A 53 6.69 -14.09 -21.37
CA ASN A 53 6.39 -13.60 -22.72
C ASN A 53 7.34 -14.22 -23.76
N GLN A 54 8.63 -14.31 -23.46
CA GLN A 54 9.60 -14.89 -24.39
C GLN A 54 9.45 -16.41 -24.53
N LEU A 55 9.17 -17.12 -23.43
CA LEU A 55 8.92 -18.56 -23.46
C LEU A 55 7.68 -18.90 -24.27
N LEU A 56 6.57 -18.17 -24.04
CA LEU A 56 5.34 -18.38 -24.80
C LEU A 56 5.54 -18.09 -26.28
N GLN A 57 6.18 -16.97 -26.65
CA GLN A 57 6.48 -16.67 -28.05
C GLN A 57 7.35 -17.76 -28.70
N GLY A 58 8.34 -18.29 -27.97
CA GLY A 58 9.17 -19.39 -28.45
C GLY A 58 8.38 -20.67 -28.71
N ILE A 59 7.40 -21.00 -27.87
CA ILE A 59 6.53 -22.18 -28.06
C ILE A 59 5.52 -21.95 -29.19
N TYR A 60 4.90 -20.77 -29.27
CA TYR A 60 3.89 -20.46 -30.29
C TYR A 60 4.47 -20.28 -31.70
N ASN A 61 5.74 -19.88 -31.82
CA ASN A 61 6.43 -19.76 -33.10
C ASN A 61 7.09 -21.08 -33.57
N LEU A 62 6.95 -22.17 -32.81
CA LEU A 62 7.41 -23.52 -33.16
C LEU A 62 6.26 -24.35 -33.74
#